data_AF-A0A348TY12-F1
#
_entry.id   AF-A0A348TY12-F1
#
_cell.length_a   1.000
_cell.length_b   1.000
_cell.length_c   1.000
_cell.angle_alpha   90.00
_cell.angle_beta   90.00
_cell.angle_gamma   90.00
#
_symmetry.space_group_name_H-M   'P 1'
#
loop_
_entity.id
_entity.type
_entity.pdbx_description
1 polymer ?
#
loop_
_entity_poly.entity_id
_entity_poly.type
_entity_poly.pdbx_seq_one_letter_code
_entity_poly.pdbx_strand_id
1 'polypeptide(L)' 'MDDRILDFASGVDMIWHAGDIGNHEGMDALEQLGKPLIAVYGNIDDHTMRSRYPLHQKFVLNGVKVWITHIGG' A
#
# COMPACT_ATOMS: atom_id res chain seq x y z
N MET A 1 -12.05 -7.87 3.73
CA MET A 1 -11.23 -6.95 4.53
C MET A 1 -12.01 -6.64 5.81
N ASP A 2 -11.34 -6.41 6.95
CA ASP A 2 -12.02 -6.11 8.22
C ASP A 2 -12.45 -4.63 8.25
N ASP A 3 -13.72 -4.36 8.56
CA ASP A 3 -14.31 -3.01 8.57
C ASP A 3 -13.55 -2.05 9.51
N ARG A 4 -12.93 -2.58 10.56
CA ARG A 4 -12.12 -1.79 11.50
C ARG A 4 -10.91 -1.15 10.82
N ILE A 5 -10.31 -1.85 9.85
CA ILE A 5 -9.13 -1.34 9.12
C ILE A 5 -9.54 -0.12 8.28
N LEU A 6 -10.71 -0.17 7.65
CA LEU A 6 -11.23 0.95 6.86
C LEU A 6 -11.57 2.16 7.74
N ASP A 7 -12.16 1.92 8.92
CA ASP A 7 -12.44 2.98 9.89
C ASP A 7 -11.14 3.71 10.32
N PHE A 8 -10.11 2.94 10.73
CA PHE A 8 -8.80 3.52 11.04
C PHE A 8 -8.15 4.23 9.85
N ALA A 9 -8.21 3.63 8.66
CA ALA A 9 -7.61 4.20 7.45
C ALA A 9 -8.32 5.48 6.97
N SER A 10 -9.60 5.66 7.31
CA SER A 10 -10.34 6.88 6.98
C SER A 10 -9.81 8.12 7.72
N GLY A 11 -9.30 7.91 8.94
CA GLY A 11 -8.80 8.95 9.84
C GLY A 11 -7.36 9.38 9.62
N VAL A 12 -6.62 8.73 8.71
CA VAL A 12 -5.21 9.08 8.43
C VAL A 12 -5.07 10.02 7.23
N ASP A 13 -3.92 10.70 7.17
CA ASP A 13 -3.55 11.55 6.03
C ASP A 13 -3.01 10.73 4.85
N MET A 14 -2.39 9.57 5.10
CA MET A 14 -1.76 8.74 4.09
C MET A 14 -1.65 7.28 4.54
N ILE A 15 -1.77 6.34 3.60
CA ILE A 15 -1.75 4.90 3.84
C ILE A 15 -0.56 4.28 3.11
N TRP A 16 0.25 3.48 3.79
CA TRP A 16 1.41 2.78 3.21
C TRP A 16 1.29 1.26 3.34
N HIS A 17 1.54 0.52 2.26
CA HIS A 17 1.57 -0.95 2.25
C HIS A 17 2.93 -1.47 1.76
N ALA A 18 3.60 -2.30 2.55
CA ALA A 18 4.97 -2.73 2.32
C ALA A 18 5.10 -4.06 1.53
N GLY A 19 4.17 -4.35 0.61
CA GLY A 19 4.09 -5.64 -0.09
C GLY A 19 3.33 -6.72 0.66
N ASP A 20 3.22 -7.89 0.03
CA ASP A 20 2.42 -9.03 0.47
C ASP A 20 0.95 -8.65 0.71
N ILE A 21 0.36 -8.01 -0.30
CA ILE A 21 -1.00 -7.49 -0.25
C ILE A 21 -2.02 -8.64 -0.29
N GLY A 22 -1.83 -9.58 -1.23
CA GLY A 22 -2.65 -10.78 -1.39
C GLY A 22 -4.08 -10.55 -1.92
N ASN A 23 -4.83 -9.56 -1.41
CA ASN A 23 -6.23 -9.32 -1.77
C ASN A 23 -6.44 -7.98 -2.50
N HIS A 24 -6.95 -8.05 -3.74
CA HIS A 24 -7.30 -6.88 -4.56
C HIS A 24 -8.43 -6.04 -3.97
N GLU A 25 -9.49 -6.67 -3.46
CA GLU A 25 -10.66 -5.95 -2.92
C GLU A 25 -10.28 -5.04 -1.75
N GLY A 26 -9.29 -5.46 -0.96
CA GLY A 26 -8.79 -4.65 0.14
C GLY A 26 -8.10 -3.37 -0.34
N MET A 27 -7.29 -3.48 -1.40
CA MET A 27 -6.66 -2.31 -2.01
C MET A 27 -7.67 -1.40 -2.69
N ASP A 28 -8.67 -1.97 -3.36
CA ASP A 28 -9.74 -1.19 -3.98
C ASP A 28 -10.52 -0.38 -2.94
N ALA A 29 -10.83 -0.99 -1.78
CA ALA A 29 -11.49 -0.31 -0.68
C ALA A 29 -10.62 0.81 -0.08
N LEU A 30 -9.30 0.60 0.04
CA LEU A 30 -8.37 1.63 0.51
C LEU A 30 -8.25 2.80 -0.48
N GLU A 31 -8.19 2.53 -1.77
CA GLU A 31 -8.17 3.57 -2.81
C GLU A 31 -9.47 4.38 -2.83
N GLN A 32 -10.61 3.73 -2.59
CA GLN A 32 -11.92 4.41 -2.52
C GLN A 32 -12.02 5.43 -1.38
N LEU A 33 -11.17 5.34 -0.35
CA LEU A 33 -11.09 6.35 0.71
C LEU A 33 -10.56 7.70 0.20
N GLY A 34 -10.00 7.75 -1.03
CA GLY A 34 -9.47 8.97 -1.64
C GLY A 34 -8.21 9.50 -0.95
N LYS A 35 -7.56 8.67 -0.13
CA LYS A 35 -6.31 9.01 0.56
C LYS A 35 -5.12 8.67 -0.32
N PRO A 36 -4.00 9.41 -0.23
CA PRO A 36 -2.74 8.97 -0.82
C PRO A 36 -2.39 7.56 -0.32
N LEU A 37 -2.24 6.63 -1.26
CA LEU A 37 -1.90 5.23 -1.02
C LEU A 37 -0.56 4.91 -1.68
N ILE A 38 0.44 4.60 -0.86
CA ILE A 38 1.77 4.21 -1.33
C ILE A 38 1.94 2.73 -1.04
N ALA A 39 1.92 1.90 -2.09
CA ALA A 39 2.16 0.48 -1.95
C ALA A 39 3.33 0.02 -2.82
N VAL A 40 3.95 -1.07 -2.39
CA VAL A 40 4.84 -1.91 -3.21
C VAL A 40 4.27 -3.32 -3.26
N TYR A 41 4.63 -4.13 -4.26
CA TYR A 41 4.29 -5.55 -4.26
C TYR A 41 5.33 -6.38 -3.49
N GLY A 42 4.89 -7.53 -2.96
CA GLY A 42 5.71 -8.54 -2.30
C GLY A 42 5.69 -9.90 -2.99
N ASN A 43 6.06 -10.93 -2.24
CA ASN A 43 6.27 -12.28 -2.74
C ASN A 43 4.96 -12.95 -3.17
N ILE A 44 3.90 -12.80 -2.37
CA ILE A 44 2.61 -13.49 -2.60
C ILE A 44 1.69 -12.75 -3.57
N ASP A 45 2.13 -11.59 -4.07
CA ASP A 45 1.34 -10.75 -4.95
C ASP A 45 1.37 -11.24 -6.40
N ASP A 46 0.20 -11.25 -7.04
CA ASP A 46 0.01 -11.74 -8.39
C ASP A 46 0.43 -10.73 -9.47
N HIS A 47 0.33 -11.13 -10.74
CA HIS A 47 0.70 -10.30 -11.89
C HIS A 47 -0.08 -8.98 -11.97
N THR A 48 -1.34 -8.98 -11.56
CA THR A 48 -2.18 -7.78 -11.55
C THR A 48 -1.65 -6.79 -10.51
N MET A 49 -1.38 -7.28 -9.30
CA MET A 49 -0.88 -6.46 -8.19
C MET A 49 0.52 -5.91 -8.49
N ARG A 50 1.39 -6.74 -9.08
CA ARG A 50 2.74 -6.34 -9.53
C ARG A 50 2.74 -5.33 -10.68
N SER A 51 1.63 -5.24 -11.42
CA SER A 51 1.44 -4.24 -12.49
C SER A 51 0.87 -2.93 -11.93
N ARG A 52 0.08 -3.02 -10.84
CA ARG A 52 -0.53 -1.86 -10.17
C ARG A 52 0.47 -1.12 -9.27
N TYR A 53 1.28 -1.86 -8.54
CA TYR A 53 2.26 -1.30 -7.60
C TYR A 53 3.67 -1.61 -8.06
N PRO A 54 4.64 -0.71 -7.86
CA PRO A 54 6.04 -0.98 -8.17
C PRO A 54 6.71 -1.85 -7.10
N LEU A 55 7.87 -2.44 -7.39
CA LEU A 55 8.67 -3.16 -6.38
C LEU A 55 9.29 -2.23 -5.34
N HIS A 56 9.59 -0.99 -5.75
CA HIS A 56 10.27 0.00 -4.93
C HIS A 56 9.60 1.36 -5.11
N GLN A 57 9.39 2.07 -3.99
CA GLN A 57 8.96 3.47 -4.01
C GLN A 57 9.91 4.35 -3.20
N LYS A 58 10.29 5.49 -3.77
CA LYS A 58 11.13 6.50 -3.12
C LYS A 58 10.44 7.84 -3.19
N PHE A 59 10.25 8.49 -2.05
CA PHE A 59 9.58 9.79 -1.97
C PHE A 59 10.13 10.61 -0.80
N VAL A 60 9.77 11.88 -0.76
CA VAL A 60 10.12 12.80 0.33
C VAL A 60 8.84 13.23 1.02
N LEU A 61 8.76 13.04 2.33
CA LEU A 61 7.67 13.53 3.16
C LEU A 61 8.24 14.39 4.28
N ASN A 62 7.80 15.65 4.37
CA ASN A 62 8.25 16.59 5.42
C ASN A 62 9.78 16.68 5.57
N GLY A 63 10.50 16.67 4.44
CA GLY A 63 11.96 16.72 4.40
C GLY A 63 12.67 15.38 4.67
N VAL A 64 11.93 14.31 4.99
CA VAL A 64 12.46 12.96 5.21
C VAL A 64 12.42 12.18 3.90
N LYS A 65 13.56 11.61 3.49
CA LYS A 65 13.62 10.68 2.37
C LYS A 65 13.18 9.30 2.83
N VAL A 66 12.13 8.77 2.21
CA VAL A 66 11.58 7.45 2.51
C VAL A 66 11.82 6.53 1.31
N TRP A 67 12.27 5.31 1.59
CA TRP A 67 12.34 4.23 0.61
C TRP A 67 11.56 3.03 1.16
N ILE A 68 10.54 2.63 0.43
CA ILE A 68 9.73 1.44 0.71
C ILE A 68 10.08 0.38 -0.33
N THR A 69 10.36 -0.83 0.15
CA THR A 69 10.51 -2.04 -0.65
C THR A 69 10.06 -3.21 0.20
N HIS A 70 9.44 -4.20 -0.42
CA HIS A 70 9.28 -5.49 0.22
C HIS A 70 10.63 -6.22 0.19
N ILE A 71 11.03 -6.82 1.32
CA ILE A 71 12.22 -7.69 1.40
C ILE A 71 11.75 -9.08 1.83
N GLY A 72 12.34 -10.11 1.23
CA GLY A 72 11.92 -11.48 1.45
C GLY A 72 12.27 -12.00 2.85
N GLY A 73 11.31 -12.72 3.43
CA GLY A 73 11.49 -13.70 4.49
C GLY A 73 11.02 -15.07 4.00
#